data_AF-W2TSS8-F1
#
_entry.id   AF-W2TSS8-F1
#
_cell.length_a   1.000
_cell.length_b   1.000
_cell.length_c   1.000
_cell.angle_alpha   90.00
_cell.angle_beta   90.00
_cell.angle_gamma   90.00
#
_symmetry.space_group_name_H-M   'P 1'
#
loop_
_entity.id
_entity.type
_entity.pdbx_description
1 polymer ?
#
loop_
_entity_poly.entity_id
_entity_poly.type
_entity_poly.pdbx_seq_one_letter_code
_entity_poly.pdbx_strand_id
1 'polypeptide(L)'
;ETIAVSSERKYESRRGKSWSGRNKNTDPCKDEFGVTGPCLALFTKWGFNSTSGKCEEFTYGGCQGNGNKFDTEKECRNRCEVRGDAKT
;
A
#
# COMPACT_ATOMS: atom_id res chain seq x y z
N GLU A 1 -14.30 -5.13 58.11
CA GLU A 1 -14.12 -5.87 56.85
C GLU A 1 -15.37 -5.76 55.99
N THR A 2 -15.29 -5.13 54.82
CA THR A 2 -15.81 -5.59 53.52
C THR A 2 -15.71 -4.47 52.46
N ILE A 3 -14.85 -4.74 51.47
CA ILE A 3 -14.92 -4.53 50.02
C ILE A 3 -15.68 -3.30 49.46
N ALA A 4 -14.92 -2.40 48.82
CA ALA A 4 -15.40 -1.60 47.70
C ALA A 4 -14.75 -2.14 46.40
N VAL A 5 -15.58 -2.50 45.42
CA VAL A 5 -15.15 -2.97 44.09
C VAL A 5 -14.87 -1.74 43.21
N SER A 6 -13.59 -1.43 42.98
CA SER A 6 -13.18 -0.46 41.96
C SER A 6 -12.70 -1.18 40.71
N SER A 7 -13.64 -1.42 39.79
CA SER A 7 -13.33 -1.80 38.42
C SER A 7 -13.03 -0.55 37.59
N GLU A 8 -11.76 -0.19 37.44
CA GLU A 8 -11.32 0.75 36.42
C GLU A 8 -10.10 0.18 35.70
N ARG A 9 -10.34 -0.48 34.55
CA ARG A 9 -9.29 -0.85 33.61
C ARG A 9 -8.76 0.43 32.95
N LYS A 10 -7.78 1.08 33.57
CA LYS A 10 -6.89 2.02 32.88
C LYS A 10 -5.84 1.22 32.11
N TYR A 11 -6.16 0.85 30.87
CA TYR A 11 -5.10 0.61 29.89
C TYR A 11 -4.69 1.96 29.31
N GLU A 12 -3.63 2.52 29.87
CA GLU A 12 -3.10 3.83 29.50
C GLU A 12 -2.56 3.80 28.06
N SER A 13 -3.34 4.39 27.15
CA SER A 13 -2.87 4.81 25.83
C SER A 13 -1.79 5.89 25.96
N ARG A 14 -0.52 5.48 26.05
CA ARG A 14 0.63 6.38 25.92
C ARG A 14 1.69 5.80 25.00
N ARG A 15 1.66 6.18 23.72
CA ARG A 15 2.86 6.63 22.99
C ARG A 15 2.44 7.61 21.89
N GLY A 16 2.24 8.87 22.27
CA GLY A 16 2.54 9.96 21.36
C GLY A 16 4.06 10.02 21.18
N LYS A 17 4.55 9.64 20.00
CA LYS A 17 5.85 10.11 19.46
C LYS A 17 5.66 10.42 17.98
N SER A 18 5.91 11.69 17.68
CA SER A 18 5.87 12.32 16.36
C SER A 18 6.50 11.45 15.27
N TRP A 19 5.72 11.11 14.25
CA TRP A 19 6.25 10.96 12.90
C TRP A 19 5.70 12.14 12.11
N SER A 20 6.48 13.22 12.11
CA SER A 20 6.59 14.18 11.04
C SER A 20 6.19 13.58 9.68
N GLY A 21 5.09 14.07 9.09
CA GLY A 21 4.89 14.05 7.65
C GLY A 21 4.55 12.71 6.98
N ARG A 22 3.49 12.01 7.38
CA ARG A 22 2.82 11.10 6.44
C ARG A 22 2.05 11.93 5.41
N ASN A 23 2.79 12.47 4.46
CA ASN A 23 2.25 12.92 3.19
C ASN A 23 1.68 11.66 2.51
N LYS A 24 0.37 11.40 2.65
CA LYS A 24 -0.31 10.19 2.16
C LYS A 24 -0.43 10.14 0.63
N ASN A 25 0.45 10.82 -0.09
CA ASN A 25 0.32 11.08 -1.52
C ASN A 25 1.55 10.62 -2.31
N THR A 26 2.14 9.49 -1.93
CA THR A 26 3.00 8.74 -2.85
C THR A 26 2.10 8.01 -3.82
N ASP A 27 2.06 8.49 -5.05
CA ASP A 27 1.26 7.89 -6.11
C ASP A 27 1.91 6.56 -6.53
N PRO A 28 1.31 5.38 -6.25
CA PRO A 28 1.89 4.08 -6.55
C PRO A 28 2.21 3.92 -8.04
N CYS A 29 1.51 4.64 -8.90
CA CYS A 29 1.72 4.64 -10.35
C CYS A 29 3.08 5.24 -10.77
N LYS A 30 3.80 5.88 -9.84
CA LYS A 30 5.15 6.41 -10.06
C LYS A 30 6.25 5.54 -9.44
N ASP A 31 5.87 4.52 -8.67
CA ASP A 31 6.85 3.58 -8.12
C ASP A 31 7.32 2.61 -9.21
N GLU A 32 8.48 2.00 -8.98
CA GLU A 32 9.09 1.03 -9.88
C GLU A 32 8.13 -0.11 -10.27
N PHE A 33 8.04 -0.41 -11.56
CA PHE A 33 7.23 -1.51 -12.06
C PHE A 33 7.89 -2.87 -11.78
N GLY A 34 7.10 -3.87 -11.41
CA GLY A 34 7.57 -5.26 -11.42
C GLY A 34 8.40 -5.70 -10.20
N VAL A 35 8.29 -5.03 -9.05
CA VAL A 35 9.10 -5.37 -7.87
C VAL A 35 8.66 -6.69 -7.22
N THR A 36 9.42 -7.76 -7.47
CA THR A 36 9.17 -9.10 -6.91
C THR A 36 9.31 -9.15 -5.38
N GLY A 37 10.31 -8.47 -4.82
CA GLY A 37 10.70 -8.64 -3.42
C GLY A 37 11.51 -9.93 -3.16
N PRO A 38 11.97 -10.16 -1.92
CA PRO A 38 12.91 -11.24 -1.61
C PRO A 38 12.26 -12.60 -1.35
N CYS A 39 10.94 -12.64 -1.15
CA CYS A 39 10.22 -13.91 -0.96
C CYS A 39 10.03 -14.66 -2.29
N LEU A 40 9.80 -15.98 -2.21
CA LEU A 40 9.84 -16.88 -3.37
C LEU A 40 8.46 -17.43 -3.79
N ALA A 41 7.37 -16.85 -3.30
CA ALA A 41 6.04 -17.20 -3.81
C ALA A 41 5.85 -16.63 -5.23
N LEU A 42 4.96 -17.23 -6.01
CA LEU A 42 4.70 -16.82 -7.40
C LEU A 42 3.27 -16.28 -7.50
N PHE A 43 3.07 -15.04 -7.06
CA PHE A 43 1.78 -14.37 -7.20
C PHE A 43 1.75 -13.53 -8.46
N THR A 44 0.83 -13.83 -9.38
CA THR A 44 0.53 -12.92 -10.49
C THR A 44 -0.16 -11.68 -9.96
N LYS A 45 0.43 -10.51 -10.22
CA LYS A 45 -0.09 -9.19 -9.84
C LYS A 45 0.01 -8.25 -11.02
N TRP A 46 -0.74 -7.16 -10.96
CA TRP A 46 -0.74 -6.11 -11.97
C TRP A 46 0.01 -4.89 -11.46
N GLY A 47 0.84 -4.27 -12.30
CA GLY A 47 1.54 -3.02 -11.99
C GLY A 47 1.51 -2.10 -13.20
N PHE A 48 1.57 -0.79 -12.97
CA PHE A 48 1.64 0.19 -14.04
C PHE A 48 3.08 0.32 -14.53
N ASN A 49 3.32 -0.02 -15.79
CA ASN A 49 4.60 0.17 -16.45
C ASN A 49 4.62 1.56 -17.09
N SER A 50 5.35 2.49 -16.48
CA SER A 50 5.46 3.88 -16.99
C SER A 50 6.16 3.98 -18.34
N THR A 51 6.90 2.94 -18.75
CA THR A 51 7.60 2.90 -20.05
C THR A 51 6.63 2.60 -21.19
N SER A 52 5.72 1.65 -20.98
CA SER A 52 4.68 1.30 -21.96
C SER A 52 3.41 2.13 -21.79
N GLY A 53 3.24 2.79 -20.63
CA GLY A 53 2.05 3.53 -20.26
C GLY A 53 0.85 2.63 -19.96
N LYS A 54 1.08 1.37 -19.61
CA LYS A 54 0.03 0.35 -19.46
C LYS A 54 0.17 -0.44 -18.15
N CYS A 55 -0.95 -0.98 -17.69
CA CYS A 55 -0.96 -2.00 -16.66
C CYS A 55 -0.55 -3.37 -17.22
N GLU A 56 0.51 -3.94 -16.67
CA GLU A 56 1.11 -5.20 -17.10
C GLU A 56 1.21 -6.18 -15.92
N GLU A 57 1.20 -7.48 -16.22
CA GLU A 57 1.37 -8.52 -15.21
C GLU A 57 2.84 -8.69 -14.82
N PHE A 58 3.07 -8.98 -13.55
CA PHE A 58 4.38 -9.36 -13.03
C PHE A 58 4.26 -10.38 -11.90
N THR A 59 5.37 -11.03 -11.57
CA THR A 59 5.44 -11.98 -10.46
C THR A 59 5.83 -11.27 -9.17
N TYR A 60 5.00 -11.39 -8.14
CA TYR A 60 5.28 -10.92 -6.79
C TYR A 60 5.66 -12.07 -5.86
N GLY A 61 6.79 -11.89 -5.17
CA GLY A 61 7.40 -12.84 -4.24
C GLY A 61 6.60 -13.11 -2.97
N GLY A 62 5.60 -12.27 -2.66
CA GLY A 62 4.73 -12.44 -1.49
C GLY A 62 5.12 -11.62 -0.26
N CYS A 63 6.26 -10.92 -0.29
CA CYS A 63 6.64 -10.00 0.78
C CYS A 63 7.47 -8.81 0.26
N GLN A 64 7.46 -7.73 1.04
CA GLN A 64 8.08 -6.44 0.67
C GLN A 64 7.55 -5.95 -0.69
N GLY A 65 8.33 -5.15 -1.42
CA GLY A 65 7.89 -4.50 -2.66
C GLY A 65 7.37 -3.08 -2.43
N ASN A 66 6.57 -2.59 -3.37
CA ASN A 66 6.07 -1.21 -3.37
C ASN A 66 4.54 -1.16 -3.58
N GLY A 67 3.99 0.05 -3.74
CA GLY A 67 2.57 0.28 -3.91
C GLY A 67 2.04 0.00 -5.32
N ASN A 68 2.92 -0.13 -6.32
CA ASN A 68 2.56 -0.38 -7.73
C ASN A 68 2.21 -1.85 -7.99
N LYS A 69 1.26 -2.37 -7.20
CA LYS A 69 0.89 -3.79 -7.19
C LYS A 69 -0.58 -3.96 -6.84
N PHE A 70 -1.35 -4.40 -7.81
CA PHE A 70 -2.80 -4.55 -7.78
C PHE A 70 -3.21 -6.00 -8.05
N ASP A 71 -4.39 -6.40 -7.60
CA ASP A 71 -4.88 -7.78 -7.76
C ASP A 71 -5.49 -8.03 -9.14
N THR A 72 -5.97 -6.97 -9.79
CA THR A 72 -6.61 -7.05 -11.10
C THR A 72 -6.12 -5.96 -12.03
N GLU A 73 -6.11 -6.24 -13.33
CA GLU A 73 -5.82 -5.23 -14.36
C GLU A 73 -6.72 -4.00 -14.19
N LYS A 74 -8.03 -4.22 -14.00
CA LYS A 74 -9.01 -3.13 -13.83
C LYS A 74 -8.66 -2.20 -12.68
N GLU A 75 -8.21 -2.72 -11.55
CA GLU A 75 -7.78 -1.92 -10.40
C GLU A 75 -6.56 -1.05 -10.76
N CYS A 76 -5.55 -1.65 -11.38
CA CYS A 76 -4.38 -0.92 -11.86
C CYS A 76 -4.76 0.19 -12.84
N ARG A 77 -5.57 -0.13 -13.86
CA ARG A 77 -6.00 0.82 -14.88
C ARG A 77 -6.78 1.97 -14.28
N ASN A 78 -7.74 1.68 -13.42
CA ASN A 78 -8.52 2.67 -12.68
C ASN A 78 -7.64 3.60 -11.83
N ARG A 79 -6.53 3.08 -11.29
CA ARG A 79 -5.64 3.84 -10.43
C ARG A 79 -4.63 4.70 -11.20
N CYS A 80 -4.15 4.19 -12.34
CA CYS A 80 -2.95 4.70 -13.01
C CYS A 80 -3.16 5.17 -14.46
N GLU A 81 -4.06 4.55 -15.23
CA GLU A 81 -4.30 4.92 -16.63
C GLU A 81 -5.32 6.06 -16.77
N VAL A 82 -6.34 6.12 -15.91
CA VAL A 82 -7.43 7.12 -16.01
C VAL A 82 -7.01 8.54 -15.60
N ARG A 83 -5.74 8.74 -15.23
CA ARG A 83 -5.20 10.06 -14.89
C ARG A 83 -4.58 10.80 -16.09
N GLY A 84 -4.74 10.27 -17.30
CA GLY A 84 -4.21 10.83 -18.54
C GLY A 84 -4.91 12.09 -19.08
N ASP A 85 -6.10 12.47 -18.59
CA ASP A 85 -6.92 13.53 -19.21
C ASP A 85 -7.43 14.58 -18.21
N ALA A 86 -6.57 15.02 -17.30
CA ALA A 86 -6.79 16.23 -16.51
C ALA A 86 -5.55 17.12 -16.49
N LYS A 87 -4.97 17.33 -17.68
CA LYS A 87 -3.94 18.34 -17.95
C LYS A 87 -4.55 19.38 -18.91
N THR A 88 -5.54 20.13 -18.42
CA THR A 88 -5.88 21.45 -18.97
C THR A 88 -4.97 22.47 -18.33
#